data_AF-A0AAD9NJ03-F1
#
_entry.id   AF-A0AAD9NJ03-F1
#
_cell.length_a   1.000
_cell.length_b   1.000
_cell.length_c   1.000
_cell.angle_alpha   90.00
_cell.angle_beta   90.00
_cell.angle_gamma   90.00
#
_symmetry.space_group_name_H-M   'P 1'
#
loop_
_entity.id
_entity.type
_entity.pdbx_description
1 polymer ?
#
loop_
_entity_poly.entity_id
_entity_poly.type
_entity_poly.pdbx_seq_one_letter_code
_entity_poly.pdbx_strand_id
1 'polypeptide(L)'
;MANFPVTVVLAILVAELVSWLYYGFVANLALGAGDRYFPTGILCNIPVCIILRHIISEHFPVTKFQQAVKVSFMLTLFLSCMAAPSIVNNVSTLTIFLVHAFHRVIMLFSIIVTYMFTENIKAN
;
A
#
# COMPACT_ATOMS: atom_id res chain seq x y z
N MET A 1 -9.81 -7.98 -21.83
CA MET A 1 -9.35 -8.19 -20.44
C MET A 1 -8.13 -7.31 -20.23
N ALA A 2 -8.21 -6.34 -19.32
CA ALA A 2 -7.09 -5.44 -19.09
C ALA A 2 -5.94 -6.21 -18.44
N ASN A 3 -4.80 -6.30 -19.14
CA ASN A 3 -3.58 -6.89 -18.61
C ASN A 3 -3.20 -6.15 -17.31
N PHE A 4 -3.30 -6.84 -16.18
CA PHE A 4 -2.79 -6.32 -14.92
C PHE A 4 -1.27 -6.23 -15.05
N PRO A 5 -0.66 -5.06 -14.86
CA PRO A 5 0.76 -4.92 -15.13
C PRO A 5 1.52 -5.78 -14.13
N VAL A 6 2.34 -6.72 -14.61
CA VAL A 6 3.24 -7.53 -13.78
C VAL A 6 4.10 -6.64 -12.88
N THR A 7 4.38 -5.41 -13.35
CA THR A 7 5.09 -4.36 -12.61
C THR A 7 4.37 -3.93 -11.31
N VAL A 8 3.04 -3.90 -11.28
CA VAL A 8 2.26 -3.59 -10.06
C VAL A 8 2.36 -4.73 -9.06
N VAL A 9 2.29 -5.98 -9.52
CA VAL A 9 2.46 -7.16 -8.66
C VAL A 9 3.87 -7.19 -8.07
N LEU A 10 4.90 -6.91 -8.88
CA LEU A 10 6.28 -6.82 -8.43
C LEU A 10 6.49 -5.69 -7.41
N ALA A 11 5.87 -4.51 -7.62
CA ALA A 11 5.95 -3.41 -6.67
C ALA A 11 5.37 -3.78 -5.29
N ILE A 12 4.24 -4.49 -5.27
CA ILE A 12 3.63 -5.01 -4.03
C ILE A 12 4.55 -6.02 -3.35
N LEU A 13 5.09 -6.98 -4.12
CA LEU A 13 5.97 -8.02 -3.58
C LEU A 13 7.23 -7.42 -2.93
N VAL A 14 7.86 -6.45 -3.60
CA VAL A 14 9.05 -5.78 -3.07
C VAL A 14 8.73 -5.02 -1.80
N ALA A 15 7.63 -4.28 -1.77
CA ALA A 15 7.31 -3.46 -0.61
C ALA A 15 6.80 -4.28 0.59
N GLU A 16 6.07 -5.38 0.35
CA GLU A 16 5.78 -6.37 1.40
C GLU A 16 7.03 -7.09 1.89
N LEU A 17 8.00 -7.38 1.01
CA LEU A 17 9.28 -7.97 1.40
C LEU A 17 10.07 -7.01 2.31
N VAL A 18 10.13 -5.72 1.97
CA VAL A 18 10.76 -4.69 2.81
C VAL A 18 10.05 -4.57 4.15
N SER A 19 8.72 -4.63 4.17
CA SER A 19 7.89 -4.65 5.38
C SER A 19 8.27 -5.85 6.27
N TRP A 20 8.26 -7.05 5.69
CA TRP A 20 8.58 -8.29 6.38
C TRP A 20 10.00 -8.29 6.93
N LEU A 21 10.99 -7.84 6.16
CA LEU A 21 12.38 -7.70 6.63
C LEU A 21 12.50 -6.67 7.76
N TYR A 22 11.81 -5.54 7.68
CA TYR A 22 11.82 -4.53 8.75
C TYR A 22 11.26 -5.08 10.06
N TYR A 23 10.12 -5.78 10.01
CA TYR A 23 9.51 -6.39 11.20
C TYR A 23 10.29 -7.61 11.70
N GLY A 24 10.93 -8.36 10.81
CA GLY A 24 11.73 -9.55 11.16
C GLY A 24 13.11 -9.23 11.74
N PHE A 25 13.79 -8.19 11.25
CA PHE A 25 15.19 -7.89 11.61
C PHE A 25 15.36 -6.67 12.52
N VAL A 26 14.60 -5.59 12.28
CA VAL A 26 14.88 -4.28 12.89
C VAL A 26 13.96 -3.99 14.06
N ALA A 27 12.67 -4.27 13.89
CA ALA A 27 11.68 -3.86 14.88
C ALA A 27 11.74 -4.70 16.16
N ASN A 28 12.28 -5.94 16.12
CA ASN A 28 12.35 -6.90 17.24
C ASN A 28 11.05 -6.90 18.09
N LEU A 29 9.93 -6.66 17.40
CA LEU A 29 8.72 -6.13 18.01
C LEU A 29 7.87 -7.33 18.39
N ALA A 30 8.20 -7.90 19.54
CA ALA A 30 7.55 -9.03 20.21
C ALA A 30 7.40 -10.31 19.34
N LEU A 31 8.09 -11.38 19.79
CA LEU A 31 7.74 -12.80 19.64
C LEU A 31 6.37 -13.03 18.94
N GLY A 32 6.37 -13.13 17.60
CA GLY A 32 5.16 -13.43 16.80
C GLY A 32 4.66 -12.37 15.81
N ALA A 33 5.18 -11.13 15.79
CA ALA A 33 4.81 -10.16 14.73
C ALA A 33 5.57 -10.39 13.41
N GLY A 34 6.75 -11.01 13.47
CA GLY A 34 7.49 -11.54 12.32
C GLY A 34 6.79 -12.73 11.64
N ASP A 35 5.81 -13.33 12.31
CA ASP A 35 4.90 -14.37 11.83
C ASP A 35 3.71 -13.80 11.02
N ARG A 36 3.83 -12.55 10.54
CA ARG A 36 2.99 -12.13 9.41
C ARG A 36 3.19 -13.15 8.30
N TYR A 37 2.14 -13.92 8.03
CA TYR A 37 2.02 -14.74 6.83
C TYR A 37 2.23 -13.80 5.64
N PHE A 38 3.47 -13.70 5.16
CA PHE A 38 3.85 -12.99 3.94
C PHE A 38 2.89 -13.30 2.78
N PRO A 39 2.40 -14.54 2.61
CA PRO A 39 1.33 -14.84 1.66
C PRO A 39 0.03 -14.07 1.89
N THR A 40 -0.41 -13.92 3.15
CA THR A 40 -1.64 -13.18 3.50
C THR A 40 -1.50 -11.69 3.18
N GLY A 41 -0.34 -11.09 3.42
CA GLY A 41 -0.06 -9.71 3.01
C GLY A 41 -0.21 -9.50 1.50
N ILE A 42 0.37 -10.42 0.71
CA ILE A 42 0.24 -10.41 -0.75
C ILE A 42 -1.22 -10.57 -1.17
N LEU A 43 -1.92 -11.57 -0.62
CA LEU A 43 -3.32 -11.86 -0.96
C LEU A 43 -4.25 -10.70 -0.61
N CYS A 44 -4.01 -9.98 0.49
CA CYS A 44 -4.81 -8.81 0.85
C CYS A 44 -4.52 -7.59 -0.04
N ASN A 45 -3.31 -7.45 -0.57
CA ASN A 45 -2.96 -6.32 -1.44
C ASN A 45 -3.48 -6.47 -2.87
N ILE A 46 -3.68 -7.69 -3.37
CA ILE A 46 -4.20 -7.93 -4.73
C ILE A 46 -5.58 -7.26 -4.94
N PRO A 47 -6.61 -7.51 -4.10
CA PRO A 47 -7.90 -6.84 -4.21
C PRO A 47 -7.80 -5.32 -4.11
N VAL A 48 -6.95 -4.80 -3.21
CA VAL A 48 -6.73 -3.36 -3.08
C VAL A 48 -6.26 -2.77 -4.41
N CYS A 49 -5.30 -3.41 -5.09
CA CYS A 49 -4.79 -2.93 -6.37
C CYS A 49 -5.81 -3.01 -7.50
N ILE A 50 -6.70 -4.01 -7.50
CA ILE A 50 -7.79 -4.13 -8.47
C ILE A 50 -8.79 -3.00 -8.27
N ILE A 51 -9.22 -2.76 -7.03
CA ILE A 51 -10.15 -1.68 -6.67
C ILE A 51 -9.52 -0.32 -7.01
N LEU A 52 -8.26 -0.12 -6.63
CA LEU A 52 -7.53 1.12 -6.88
C LEU A 52 -7.41 1.42 -8.37
N ARG A 53 -7.12 0.40 -9.18
CA ARG A 53 -7.08 0.52 -10.65
C ARG A 53 -8.41 1.01 -11.19
N HIS A 54 -9.51 0.40 -10.76
CA HIS A 54 -10.84 0.75 -11.23
C HIS A 54 -11.21 2.19 -10.84
N ILE A 55 -10.92 2.59 -9.60
CA ILE A 55 -11.17 3.97 -9.13
C ILE A 55 -10.35 4.97 -9.96
N ILE A 56 -9.08 4.69 -10.21
CA ILE A 56 -8.20 5.60 -10.96
C ILE A 56 -8.59 5.66 -12.44
N SER A 57 -8.96 4.54 -13.06
CA SER A 57 -9.31 4.54 -14.48
C SER A 57 -10.68 5.18 -14.76
N GLU A 58 -11.68 4.93 -13.91
CA GLU A 58 -13.07 5.34 -14.17
C GLU A 58 -13.48 6.64 -13.48
N HIS A 59 -12.87 6.98 -12.33
CA HIS A 59 -13.36 8.09 -11.48
C HIS A 59 -12.32 9.16 -11.21
N PHE A 60 -11.05 8.80 -11.05
CA PHE A 60 -9.98 9.73 -10.68
C PHE A 60 -8.69 9.47 -11.46
N PRO A 61 -8.62 9.82 -12.76
CA PRO A 61 -7.42 9.63 -13.57
C PRO A 61 -6.27 10.47 -13.01
N VAL A 62 -5.23 9.78 -12.55
CA VAL A 62 -4.01 10.39 -12.00
C VAL A 62 -3.01 10.56 -13.13
N THR A 63 -2.74 11.80 -13.52
CA THR A 63 -1.81 12.13 -14.62
C THR A 63 -0.53 12.80 -14.13
N LYS A 64 -0.54 13.33 -12.90
CA LYS A 64 0.59 14.05 -12.30
C LYS A 64 1.06 13.35 -11.03
N PHE A 65 2.37 13.34 -10.82
CA PHE A 65 3.00 12.81 -9.59
C PHE A 65 2.42 13.43 -8.31
N GLN A 66 2.16 14.75 -8.31
CA GLN A 66 1.55 15.45 -7.17
C GLN A 66 0.14 14.93 -6.83
N GLN A 67 -0.64 14.52 -7.84
CA GLN A 67 -1.96 13.90 -7.63
C GLN A 67 -1.80 12.51 -7.01
N ALA A 68 -0.82 11.73 -7.46
CA ALA A 68 -0.51 10.42 -6.88
C ALA A 68 -0.19 10.50 -5.39
N VAL A 69 0.62 11.49 -4.98
CA VAL A 69 0.90 11.76 -3.55
C VAL A 69 -0.37 12.09 -2.79
N LYS A 70 -1.20 13.03 -3.30
CA LYS A 70 -2.43 13.43 -2.62
C LYS A 70 -3.40 12.25 -2.44
N VAL A 71 -3.58 11.45 -3.49
CA VAL A 71 -4.49 10.30 -3.47
C VAL A 71 -3.97 9.21 -2.52
N SER A 72 -2.66 8.90 -2.51
CA SER A 72 -2.10 7.91 -1.59
C SER A 72 -2.25 8.34 -0.12
N PHE A 73 -2.03 9.62 0.19
CA PHE A 73 -2.23 10.16 1.53
C PHE A 73 -3.70 10.16 1.94
N MET A 74 -4.62 10.61 1.08
CA MET A 74 -6.06 10.64 1.40
C MET A 74 -6.61 9.23 1.65
N LEU A 75 -6.27 8.26 0.80
CA LEU A 75 -6.70 6.88 0.97
C LEU A 75 -6.11 6.26 2.23
N THR A 76 -4.83 6.50 2.50
CA THR A 76 -4.20 6.00 3.72
C THR A 76 -4.84 6.62 4.96
N LEU A 77 -5.11 7.92 4.94
CA LEU A 77 -5.78 8.62 6.03
C LEU A 77 -7.18 8.05 6.26
N PHE A 78 -7.96 7.85 5.19
CA PHE A 78 -9.30 7.25 5.27
C PHE A 78 -9.26 5.84 5.90
N LEU A 79 -8.38 4.97 5.40
CA LEU A 79 -8.18 3.62 5.95
C LEU A 79 -7.67 3.65 7.39
N SER A 80 -6.84 4.63 7.72
CA SER A 80 -6.31 4.84 9.05
C SER A 80 -7.41 5.28 10.03
N CYS A 81 -8.30 6.20 9.63
CA CYS A 81 -9.44 6.61 10.45
C CYS A 81 -10.39 5.44 10.77
N MET A 82 -10.57 4.50 9.83
CA MET A 82 -11.39 3.30 10.07
C MET A 82 -10.70 2.30 11.00
N ALA A 83 -9.38 2.16 10.91
CA ALA A 83 -8.63 1.17 11.67
C ALA A 83 -8.22 1.67 13.07
N ALA A 84 -7.97 2.97 13.23
CA ALA A 84 -7.42 3.57 14.45
C ALA A 84 -8.19 3.21 15.72
N PRO A 85 -9.55 3.26 15.77
CA PRO A 85 -10.30 2.95 16.99
C PRO A 85 -10.12 1.51 17.48
N SER A 86 -9.77 0.58 16.59
CA SER A 86 -9.60 -0.85 16.93
C SER A 86 -8.17 -1.23 17.31
N ILE A 87 -7.18 -0.41 16.93
CA ILE A 87 -5.75 -0.74 17.05
C ILE A 87 -5.06 0.13 18.10
N VAL A 88 -5.43 1.41 18.20
CA VAL A 88 -4.72 2.39 19.03
C VAL A 88 -5.36 2.45 20.41
N ASN A 89 -4.76 1.75 21.36
CA ASN A 89 -5.21 1.71 22.76
C ASN A 89 -4.22 2.35 23.74
N ASN A 90 -2.97 2.58 23.30
CA ASN A 90 -1.91 3.22 24.08
C ASN A 90 -0.82 3.82 23.17
N VAL A 91 0.15 4.53 23.77
CA VAL A 91 1.24 5.22 23.04
C VAL A 91 2.11 4.25 22.22
N SER A 92 2.38 3.05 22.73
CA SER A 92 3.16 2.04 21.98
C SER A 92 2.43 1.59 20.71
N THR A 93 1.14 1.27 20.83
CA THR A 93 0.29 0.89 19.68
C THR A 93 0.09 2.03 18.69
N LEU A 94 0.13 3.29 19.15
CA LEU A 94 0.08 4.46 18.28
C LEU A 94 1.34 4.54 17.39
N THR A 95 2.54 4.34 17.94
CA THR A 95 3.78 4.36 17.14
C THR A 95 3.75 3.28 16.06
N ILE A 96 3.32 2.07 16.41
CA ILE A 96 3.17 0.95 15.47
C ILE A 96 2.17 1.30 14.36
N PHE A 97 1.03 1.86 14.75
CA PHE A 97 0.00 2.30 13.82
C PHE A 97 0.52 3.36 12.84
N LEU A 98 1.28 4.35 13.32
CA LEU A 98 1.85 5.40 12.47
C LEU A 98 2.88 4.84 11.47
N VAL A 99 3.73 3.90 11.89
CA VAL A 99 4.67 3.21 11.00
C VAL A 99 3.91 2.43 9.92
N HIS A 100 2.84 1.71 10.30
CA HIS A 100 1.99 1.02 9.32
C HIS A 100 1.24 1.97 8.39
N ALA A 101 0.75 3.10 8.89
CA ALA A 101 0.12 4.11 8.07
C ALA A 101 1.13 4.68 7.07
N PHE A 102 2.33 5.05 7.51
CA PHE A 102 3.38 5.52 6.61
C PHE A 102 3.76 4.49 5.53
N HIS A 103 3.91 3.22 5.93
CA HIS A 103 4.14 2.14 4.99
C HIS A 103 3.01 2.01 3.94
N ARG A 104 1.75 2.12 4.36
CA ARG A 104 0.58 2.13 3.46
C ARG A 104 0.60 3.31 2.48
N VAL A 105 1.05 4.50 2.91
CA VAL A 105 1.24 5.65 2.00
C VAL A 105 2.22 5.27 0.90
N ILE A 106 3.38 4.73 1.25
CA ILE A 106 4.42 4.33 0.28
C ILE A 106 3.87 3.27 -0.68
N MET A 107 3.21 2.25 -0.15
CA MET A 107 2.59 1.18 -0.95
C MET A 107 1.61 1.73 -1.99
N LEU A 108 0.60 2.48 -1.53
CA LEU A 108 -0.42 3.05 -2.41
C LEU A 108 0.20 4.01 -3.41
N PHE A 109 1.17 4.80 -2.98
CA PHE A 109 1.91 5.70 -3.86
C PHE A 109 2.64 4.96 -4.98
N SER A 110 3.41 3.92 -4.66
CA SER A 110 4.12 3.09 -5.64
C SER A 110 3.17 2.44 -6.65
N ILE A 111 2.02 1.95 -6.19
CA ILE A 111 0.99 1.36 -7.05
C ILE A 111 0.44 2.40 -8.02
N ILE A 112 0.03 3.58 -7.52
CA ILE A 112 -0.56 4.66 -8.33
C ILE A 112 0.44 5.15 -9.38
N VAL A 113 1.69 5.38 -8.99
CA VAL A 113 2.75 5.84 -9.89
C VAL A 113 3.03 4.79 -10.98
N THR A 114 3.08 3.50 -10.61
CA THR A 114 3.27 2.42 -11.59
C THR A 114 2.13 2.37 -12.59
N TYR A 115 0.89 2.56 -12.15
CA TYR A 115 -0.26 2.67 -13.06
C TYR A 115 -0.15 3.89 -13.98
N MET A 116 0.18 5.05 -13.44
CA MET A 116 0.37 6.28 -14.21
C MET A 116 1.40 6.09 -15.32
N PHE A 117 2.53 5.43 -15.05
CA PHE A 117 3.53 5.14 -16.07
C PHE A 117 3.06 4.10 -17.08
N THR A 118 2.38 3.04 -16.63
CA THR A 118 1.93 1.98 -17.54
C THR A 118 0.86 2.47 -18.51
N GLU A 119 -0.06 3.32 -18.07
CA GLU A 119 -1.10 3.87 -18.95
C GLU A 119 -0.52 4.92 -19.92
N ASN A 120 0.48 5.71 -19.51
CA ASN A 120 1.21 6.59 -20.42
C ASN A 120 1.99 5.83 -21.51
N ILE A 121 2.53 4.64 -21.21
CA ILE A 121 3.22 3.80 -22.20
C ILE A 121 2.24 3.26 -23.25
N LYS A 122 0.99 2.97 -22.89
CA LYS A 122 -0.02 2.49 -23.85
C LYS A 122 -0.61 3.59 -24.74
N ALA A 123 -0.46 4.85 -24.37
CA ALA A 123 -0.98 5.99 -25.10
C ALA A 123 -0.03 6.50 -26.22
N ASN A 124 1.21 6.00 -26.24
CA ASN A 124 2.22 6.25 -27.29
C ASN A 124 2.41 4.99 -28.14
#